data_AF-A0A416U2E1-F1
#
_entry.id   AF-A0A416U2E1-F1
#
_cell.length_a   1.000
_cell.length_b   1.000
_cell.length_c   1.000
_cell.angle_alpha   90.00
_cell.angle_beta   90.00
_cell.angle_gamma   90.00
#
_symmetry.space_group_name_H-M   'P 1'
#
loop_
_entity.id
_entity.type
_entity.pdbx_description
1 polymer ?
#
loop_
_entity_poly.entity_id
_entity_poly.type
_entity_poly.pdbx_seq_one_letter_code
_entity_poly.pdbx_strand_id
1 'polypeptide(L)'
;MEKKKMTKRQEEIIKDNLRSYKANFDFIKIEDADYGGGFYVFTSEERAKNGDWTQYCYNIDYLNGWLYGCVQAANGIMKRKQEV
;
A
#
# COMPACT_ATOMS: atom_id res chain seq x y z
N MET A 1 16.34 16.40 -4.32
CA MET A 1 16.64 14.96 -4.35
C MET A 1 15.53 14.29 -5.11
N GLU A 2 15.85 13.52 -6.15
CA GLU A 2 14.86 12.81 -6.95
C GLU A 2 14.36 11.62 -6.11
N LYS A 3 13.06 11.61 -5.75
CA LYS A 3 12.47 10.49 -5.02
C LYS A 3 12.58 9.25 -5.92
N LYS A 4 13.20 8.19 -5.42
CA LYS A 4 13.28 6.93 -6.17
C LYS A 4 11.87 6.38 -6.37
N LYS A 5 11.65 5.85 -7.58
CA LYS A 5 10.43 5.14 -7.96
C LYS A 5 10.70 3.65 -7.88
N MET A 6 9.64 2.90 -7.55
CA MET A 6 9.65 1.44 -7.57
C MET A 6 10.27 0.90 -8.87
N THR A 7 11.01 -0.19 -8.76
CA THR A 7 11.52 -0.90 -9.92
C THR A 7 10.39 -1.63 -10.65
N LYS A 8 10.55 -1.86 -11.96
CA LYS A 8 9.59 -2.64 -12.77
C LYS A 8 9.26 -4.02 -12.15
N ARG A 9 10.26 -4.67 -11.55
CA ARG A 9 10.06 -5.96 -10.89
C ARG A 9 9.15 -5.84 -9.67
N GLN A 10 9.33 -4.79 -8.85
CA GLN A 10 8.47 -4.53 -7.69
C GLN A 10 7.04 -4.18 -8.14
N GLU A 11 6.89 -3.37 -9.20
CA GLU A 11 5.59 -3.06 -9.78
C GLU A 11 4.85 -4.32 -10.25
N GLU A 12 5.53 -5.25 -10.93
CA GLU A 12 4.92 -6.51 -11.36
C GLU A 12 4.53 -7.42 -10.18
N ILE A 13 5.30 -7.43 -9.08
CA ILE A 13 4.97 -8.22 -7.88
C ILE A 13 3.65 -7.77 -7.24
N ILE A 14 3.39 -6.45 -7.19
CA ILE A 14 2.17 -5.91 -6.54
C ILE A 14 1.02 -5.67 -7.50
N LYS A 15 1.23 -5.87 -8.80
CA LYS A 15 0.35 -5.41 -9.88
C LYS A 15 -1.12 -5.76 -9.69
N ASP A 16 -1.42 -7.01 -9.37
CA ASP A 16 -2.79 -7.49 -9.25
C ASP A 16 -3.49 -6.94 -8.01
N ASN A 17 -2.79 -6.88 -6.88
CA ASN A 17 -3.34 -6.30 -5.65
C ASN A 17 -3.45 -4.78 -5.74
N LEU A 18 -2.51 -4.09 -6.41
CA LEU A 18 -2.60 -2.65 -6.67
C LEU A 18 -3.77 -2.32 -7.61
N ARG A 19 -4.00 -3.13 -8.65
CA ARG A 19 -5.16 -3.00 -9.54
C ARG A 19 -6.45 -3.17 -8.74
N SER A 20 -6.51 -4.19 -7.89
CA SER A 20 -7.68 -4.47 -7.06
C SER A 20 -7.93 -3.34 -6.06
N TYR A 21 -6.88 -2.80 -5.44
CA TYR A 21 -6.96 -1.63 -4.57
C TYR A 21 -7.57 -0.44 -5.32
N LYS A 22 -7.05 -0.09 -6.51
CA LYS A 22 -7.54 1.03 -7.32
C LYS A 22 -8.99 0.87 -7.80
N ALA A 23 -9.51 -0.36 -7.84
CA ALA A 23 -10.91 -0.61 -8.16
C ALA A 23 -11.85 -0.42 -6.95
N ASN A 24 -11.31 -0.37 -5.73
CA ASN A 24 -12.09 -0.27 -4.48
C ASN A 24 -11.89 1.07 -3.75
N PHE A 25 -10.84 1.84 -4.06
CA PHE A 25 -10.48 3.07 -3.35
C PHE A 25 -10.04 4.17 -4.31
N ASP A 26 -10.28 5.43 -3.93
CA ASP A 26 -10.09 6.59 -4.80
C ASP A 26 -8.63 7.03 -4.97
N PHE A 27 -7.78 6.79 -3.96
CA PHE A 27 -6.41 7.32 -3.96
C PHE A 27 -5.40 6.33 -3.37
N ILE A 28 -4.26 6.26 -4.04
CA ILE A 28 -3.04 5.67 -3.49
C ILE A 28 -1.81 6.32 -4.11
N LYS A 29 -0.84 6.68 -3.26
CA LYS A 29 0.52 7.04 -3.67
C LYS A 29 1.50 6.17 -2.91
N ILE A 30 2.47 5.62 -3.63
CA ILE A 30 3.52 4.79 -3.06
C ILE A 30 4.85 5.46 -3.42
N GLU A 31 5.67 5.74 -2.42
CA GLU A 31 7.00 6.30 -2.59
C GLU A 31 8.03 5.37 -1.95
N ASP A 32 9.23 5.28 -2.54
CA ASP A 32 10.32 4.56 -1.89
C ASP A 32 10.68 5.27 -0.58
N ALA A 33 10.89 4.49 0.48
CA ALA A 33 11.32 5.02 1.76
C ALA A 33 12.81 5.39 1.75
N ASP A 34 13.15 6.47 2.42
CA ASP A 34 14.54 6.87 2.65
C ASP A 34 15.18 5.92 3.68
N TYR A 35 16.51 5.77 3.62
CA TYR A 35 17.37 5.05 4.58
C TYR A 35 16.75 3.79 5.23
N GLY A 36 17.00 2.62 4.63
CA GLY A 36 16.58 1.31 5.17
C GLY A 36 15.80 0.43 4.19
N GLY A 37 15.38 1.02 3.07
CA GLY A 37 14.52 0.35 2.08
C GLY A 37 13.06 0.32 2.53
N GLY A 38 12.16 -0.08 1.63
CA GLY A 38 10.72 -0.12 1.88
C GLY A 38 9.95 0.99 1.17
N PHE A 39 8.69 1.19 1.57
CA PHE A 39 7.73 2.02 0.88
C PHE A 39 6.85 2.80 1.85
N TYR A 40 6.69 4.10 1.60
CA TYR A 40 5.66 4.92 2.22
C TYR A 40 4.39 4.90 1.37
N VAL A 41 3.27 4.54 2.00
CA VAL A 41 1.96 4.48 1.36
C VAL A 41 1.09 5.61 1.88
N PHE A 42 0.52 6.40 0.97
CA PHE A 42 -0.40 7.50 1.28
C PHE A 42 -1.76 7.20 0.66
N THR A 43 -2.82 7.35 1.46
CA THR A 43 -4.19 7.04 1.05
C THR A 43 -5.07 8.28 0.84
N SER A 44 -4.49 9.48 0.92
CA SER A 44 -5.12 10.72 0.47
C SER A 44 -4.09 11.70 -0.09
N GLU A 45 -4.53 12.64 -0.91
CA GLU A 45 -3.68 13.73 -1.41
C GLU A 45 -3.13 14.58 -0.27
N GLU A 46 -3.95 14.88 0.74
CA GLU A 46 -3.55 15.68 1.91
C GLU A 46 -2.38 15.04 2.65
N ARG A 47 -2.50 13.73 2.93
CA ARG A 47 -1.41 12.94 3.53
C ARG A 47 -0.15 12.98 2.69
N ALA A 48 -0.29 12.80 1.38
CA ALA A 48 0.84 12.85 0.45
C ALA A 48 1.51 14.24 0.38
N LYS A 49 0.75 15.33 0.58
CA LYS A 49 1.27 16.70 0.62
C LYS A 49 1.99 16.99 1.92
N ASN A 50 1.45 16.52 3.05
CA ASN A 50 2.02 16.76 4.38
C ASN A 50 3.18 15.82 4.72
N GLY A 51 3.36 14.73 3.96
CA GLY A 51 4.34 13.69 4.29
C GLY A 51 3.83 12.72 5.35
N ASP A 52 2.53 12.69 5.62
CA ASP A 52 1.89 11.86 6.65
C ASP A 52 1.48 10.50 6.09
N TRP A 53 2.45 9.59 5.93
CA TRP A 53 2.19 8.26 5.40
C TRP A 53 1.15 7.50 6.25
N THR A 54 0.21 6.84 5.56
CA THR A 54 -0.79 5.96 6.18
C THR A 54 -0.14 4.69 6.69
N GLN A 55 0.80 4.14 5.91
CA GLN A 55 1.50 2.91 6.23
C GLN A 55 2.94 2.97 5.73
N TYR A 56 3.85 2.46 6.55
CA TYR A 56 5.20 2.11 6.13
C TYR A 56 5.29 0.60 5.89
N CYS A 57 5.71 0.20 4.69
CA CYS A 57 5.91 -1.19 4.30
C CYS A 57 7.42 -1.46 4.13
N TYR A 58 8.03 -2.19 5.06
CA TYR A 58 9.49 -2.41 5.09
C TYR A 58 10.03 -3.29 3.94
N ASN A 59 9.17 -3.98 3.17
CA ASN A 59 9.56 -4.70 1.96
C ASN A 59 8.37 -4.86 0.97
N ILE A 60 8.66 -5.42 -0.21
CA ILE A 60 7.67 -5.54 -1.30
C ILE A 60 6.57 -6.54 -0.98
N ASP A 61 6.90 -7.63 -0.27
CA ASP A 61 5.93 -8.65 0.10
C ASP A 61 4.92 -8.12 1.11
N TYR A 62 5.39 -7.30 2.05
CA TYR A 62 4.53 -6.64 3.01
C TYR A 62 3.63 -5.60 2.34
N LEU A 63 4.16 -4.80 1.42
CA LEU A 63 3.34 -3.89 0.60
C LEU A 63 2.26 -4.66 -0.16
N ASN A 64 2.62 -5.79 -0.78
CA ASN A 64 1.68 -6.63 -1.53
C ASN A 64 0.57 -7.18 -0.62
N GLY A 65 0.94 -7.70 0.55
CA GLY A 65 0.00 -8.22 1.54
C GLY A 65 -0.90 -7.13 2.13
N TRP A 66 -0.36 -5.93 2.36
CA TRP A 66 -1.14 -4.80 2.86
C TRP A 66 -2.23 -4.38 1.86
N LEU A 67 -1.89 -4.25 0.57
CA LEU A 67 -2.85 -3.96 -0.51
C LEU A 67 -3.99 -4.99 -0.54
N TYR A 68 -3.65 -6.27 -0.46
CA TYR A 68 -4.63 -7.36 -0.41
C TYR A 68 -5.53 -7.26 0.83
N GLY A 69 -4.94 -7.04 2.02
CA GLY A 69 -5.66 -6.90 3.27
C GLY A 69 -6.66 -5.75 3.27
N CYS A 70 -6.30 -4.60 2.69
CA CYS A 70 -7.22 -3.46 2.53
C CYS A 70 -8.47 -3.85 1.74
N VAL A 71 -8.31 -4.53 0.60
CA VAL A 71 -9.43 -4.94 -0.25
C VAL A 71 -10.29 -6.00 0.45
N GLN A 72 -9.67 -6.98 1.11
CA GLN A 72 -10.41 -7.99 1.88
C GLN A 72 -11.26 -7.37 2.99
N ALA A 73 -10.70 -6.38 3.71
CA ALA A 73 -11.39 -5.68 4.78
C ALA A 73 -12.57 -4.86 4.24
N ALA A 74 -12.37 -4.11 3.15
CA ALA A 74 -13.43 -3.31 2.52
C ALA A 74 -14.59 -4.16 1.99
N ASN A 75 -14.30 -5.37 1.49
CA ASN A 75 -15.31 -6.28 0.96
C ASN A 75 -15.88 -7.25 2.02
N GLY A 76 -15.41 -7.22 3.27
CA GLY A 76 -15.91 -8.08 4.35
C GLY A 76 -15.69 -9.58 4.11
N ILE A 77 -14.68 -9.97 3.33
CA ILE A 77 -14.44 -11.36 2.90
C ILE A 77 -14.11 -12.28 4.07
N MET A 78 -13.29 -11.80 5.01
CA MET A 78 -12.89 -12.57 6.20
C MET A 78 -13.63 -12.07 7.43
N LYS A 79 -14.32 -12.97 8.12
CA LYS A 79 -14.97 -12.65 9.41
C LYS A 79 -13.97 -12.77 10.55
N ARG A 80 -13.95 -11.78 11.44
CA ARG A 80 -13.23 -11.90 12.70
C ARG A 80 -13.87 -12.99 13.55
N LYS A 81 -13.06 -13.76 14.26
CA LYS A 81 -13.54 -14.65 15.31
C LYS A 81 -14.27 -13.79 16.35
N GLN A 82 -15.52 -14.13 16.66
CA GLN A 82 -16.22 -13.53 17.78
C GLN A 82 -15.75 -14.26 19.04
N GLU A 83 -15.26 -13.52 20.03
CA GLU A 83 -15.09 -14.06 21.38
C GLU A 83 -16.51 -14.23 21.97
N VAL A 84 -16.78 -15.44 22.48
CA VAL A 84 -18.09 -15.85 23.04
C VAL A 84 -18.13 -15.48 24.51
#